data_AF-A0A5R9FPT0-F1
#
_entry.id   AF-A0A5R9FPT0-F1
#
_cell.length_a   1.000
_cell.length_b   1.000
_cell.length_c   1.000
_cell.angle_alpha   90.00
_cell.angle_beta   90.00
_cell.angle_gamma   90.00
#
_symmetry.space_group_name_H-M   'P 1'
#
loop_
_entity.id
_entity.type
_entity.pdbx_description
1 polymer ?
#
loop_
_entity_poly.entity_id
_entity_poly.type
_entity_poly.pdbx_seq_one_letter_code
_entity_poly.pdbx_strand_id
1 'polypeptide(L)'
;MIGALGGATAGGYAAVRGARIGAENAAEVTRQQVKDQAAANHAQWLTDLRREKYSTLVRTSVDFAMQIGPLISFESRRDDPDSQLNQVRRTYFDQLYEARFLAGRELQTAIDQAADLAENVGHEPYDDRGERMEYRHRLYGEAFACARAIEEAARAELGLPPRERTRE
;
A
#
# COMPACT_ATOMS: atom_id res chain seq x y z
N MET A 1 -64.65 26.77 -34.27
CA MET A 1 -63.63 26.79 -33.20
C MET A 1 -63.76 25.57 -32.27
N ILE A 2 -63.63 24.34 -32.80
CA ILE A 2 -63.73 23.11 -31.97
C ILE A 2 -62.44 22.27 -32.08
N GLY A 3 -61.73 22.31 -33.21
CA GLY A 3 -60.43 21.62 -33.38
C GLY A 3 -59.25 22.19 -32.58
N ALA A 4 -59.27 23.49 -32.24
CA ALA A 4 -58.18 24.15 -31.50
C ALA A 4 -58.13 23.78 -30.01
N LEU A 5 -59.29 23.48 -29.40
CA LEU A 5 -59.39 23.03 -27.99
C LEU A 5 -58.93 21.58 -27.80
N GLY A 6 -59.21 20.72 -28.80
CA GLY A 6 -58.76 19.31 -28.78
C GLY A 6 -57.26 19.14 -29.01
N GLY A 7 -56.65 19.97 -29.87
CA GLY A 7 -55.20 19.97 -30.09
C GLY A 7 -54.38 20.44 -28.88
N ALA A 8 -54.88 21.45 -28.15
CA ALA A 8 -54.21 21.98 -26.96
C ALA A 8 -54.26 21.02 -25.76
N THR A 9 -55.38 20.31 -25.58
CA THR A 9 -55.52 19.30 -24.52
C THR A 9 -54.70 18.03 -24.82
N ALA A 10 -54.68 17.57 -26.06
CA ALA A 10 -53.81 16.47 -26.49
C ALA A 10 -52.31 16.83 -26.40
N GLY A 11 -51.93 18.04 -26.82
CA GLY A 11 -50.56 18.55 -26.70
C GLY A 11 -50.09 18.74 -25.26
N GLY A 12 -50.96 19.26 -24.38
CA GLY A 12 -50.68 19.40 -22.94
C GLY A 12 -50.52 18.05 -22.23
N TYR A 13 -51.36 17.07 -22.54
CA TYR A 13 -51.25 15.73 -21.97
C TYR A 13 -49.97 15.00 -22.43
N ALA A 14 -49.62 15.13 -23.72
CA ALA A 14 -48.37 14.59 -24.25
C ALA A 14 -47.14 15.26 -23.61
N ALA A 15 -47.16 16.57 -23.40
CA ALA A 15 -46.09 17.30 -22.73
C ALA A 15 -45.90 16.86 -21.27
N VAL A 16 -46.99 16.68 -20.51
CA VAL A 16 -46.94 16.18 -19.12
C VAL A 16 -46.39 14.75 -19.06
N ARG A 17 -46.78 13.88 -19.98
CA ARG A 17 -46.28 12.50 -20.06
C ARG A 17 -44.80 12.46 -20.47
N GLY A 18 -44.39 13.28 -21.44
CA GLY A 18 -42.99 13.41 -21.86
C GLY A 18 -42.10 13.97 -20.74
N ALA A 19 -42.58 14.97 -19.99
CA ALA A 19 -41.86 15.52 -18.85
C ALA A 19 -41.69 14.50 -17.72
N ARG A 20 -42.71 13.66 -17.46
CA ARG A 20 -42.61 12.59 -16.46
C ARG A 20 -41.61 11.51 -16.87
N ILE A 21 -41.67 11.02 -18.11
CA ILE A 21 -40.72 10.03 -18.63
C ILE A 21 -39.29 10.61 -18.65
N GLY A 22 -39.14 11.90 -19.01
CA GLY A 22 -37.88 12.61 -18.97
C GLY A 22 -37.31 12.73 -17.56
N ALA A 23 -38.16 13.02 -16.55
CA ALA A 23 -37.75 13.10 -15.15
C ALA A 23 -37.38 11.72 -14.57
N GLU A 24 -38.13 10.67 -14.91
CA GLU A 24 -37.84 9.29 -14.50
C GLU A 24 -36.51 8.81 -15.11
N ASN A 25 -36.27 9.06 -16.40
CA ASN A 25 -35.01 8.75 -17.07
C ASN A 25 -33.84 9.58 -16.53
N ALA A 26 -34.04 10.88 -16.29
CA ALA A 26 -32.99 11.73 -15.72
C ALA A 26 -32.63 11.30 -14.29
N ALA A 27 -33.61 10.90 -13.48
CA ALA A 27 -33.39 10.35 -12.15
C ALA A 27 -32.59 9.04 -12.20
N GLU A 28 -32.91 8.14 -13.14
CA GLU A 28 -32.19 6.88 -13.30
C GLU A 28 -30.75 7.09 -13.79
N VAL A 29 -30.55 7.97 -14.78
CA VAL A 29 -29.22 8.38 -15.25
C VAL A 29 -28.41 9.02 -14.13
N THR A 30 -29.02 9.89 -13.33
CA THR A 30 -28.34 10.53 -12.18
C THR A 30 -27.94 9.48 -11.13
N ARG A 31 -28.81 8.50 -10.84
CA ARG A 31 -28.47 7.39 -9.93
C ARG A 31 -27.29 6.59 -10.45
N GLN A 32 -27.27 6.29 -11.74
CA GLN A 32 -26.17 5.56 -12.34
C GLN A 32 -24.87 6.39 -12.30
N GLN A 33 -24.93 7.67 -12.64
CA GLN A 33 -23.78 8.58 -12.55
C GLN A 33 -23.22 8.69 -11.14
N VAL A 34 -24.08 8.77 -10.11
CA VAL A 34 -23.63 8.81 -8.71
C VAL A 34 -22.93 7.49 -8.32
N LYS A 35 -23.45 6.33 -8.78
CA LYS A 35 -22.81 5.03 -8.54
C LYS A 35 -21.46 4.94 -9.24
N ASP A 36 -21.39 5.34 -10.50
CA ASP A 36 -20.15 5.31 -11.29
C ASP A 36 -19.11 6.27 -10.68
N GLN A 37 -19.54 7.46 -10.26
CA GLN A 37 -18.67 8.43 -9.57
C GLN A 37 -18.19 7.90 -8.23
N ALA A 38 -19.05 7.25 -7.44
CA ALA A 38 -18.66 6.65 -6.17
C ALA A 38 -17.63 5.53 -6.38
N ALA A 39 -17.81 4.69 -7.40
CA ALA A 39 -16.85 3.64 -7.76
C ALA A 39 -15.49 4.23 -8.20
N ALA A 40 -15.51 5.26 -9.05
CA ALA A 40 -14.30 5.95 -9.49
C ALA A 40 -13.56 6.62 -8.32
N ASN A 41 -14.29 7.33 -7.45
CA ASN A 41 -13.72 7.97 -6.26
C ASN A 41 -13.11 6.94 -5.31
N HIS A 42 -13.79 5.81 -5.10
CA HIS A 42 -13.29 4.73 -4.26
C HIS A 42 -12.02 4.09 -4.84
N ALA A 43 -11.97 3.85 -6.15
CA ALA A 43 -10.79 3.32 -6.83
C ALA A 43 -9.59 4.28 -6.74
N GLN A 44 -9.83 5.58 -6.90
CA GLN A 44 -8.81 6.60 -6.73
C GLN A 44 -8.31 6.64 -5.28
N TRP A 45 -9.21 6.65 -4.30
CA TRP A 45 -8.86 6.63 -2.88
C TRP A 45 -7.99 5.41 -2.52
N LEU A 46 -8.33 4.21 -3.01
CA LEU A 46 -7.52 3.01 -2.79
C LEU A 46 -6.12 3.12 -3.42
N THR A 47 -6.02 3.74 -4.60
CA THR A 47 -4.73 3.93 -5.28
C THR A 47 -3.84 4.88 -4.49
N ASP A 48 -4.41 5.98 -3.99
CA ASP A 48 -3.69 6.96 -3.18
C ASP A 48 -3.25 6.37 -1.84
N LEU A 49 -4.13 5.59 -1.19
CA LEU A 49 -3.82 4.88 0.04
C LEU A 49 -2.68 3.86 -0.14
N ARG A 50 -2.70 3.07 -1.23
CA ARG A 50 -1.60 2.14 -1.55
C ARG A 50 -0.29 2.89 -1.76
N ARG A 51 -0.31 3.99 -2.53
CA ARG A 51 0.87 4.81 -2.77
C ARG A 51 1.48 5.33 -1.46
N GLU A 52 0.65 5.84 -0.56
CA GLU A 52 1.07 6.32 0.75
C GLU A 52 1.71 5.20 1.59
N LYS A 53 1.00 4.07 1.77
CA LYS A 53 1.48 2.97 2.59
C LYS A 53 2.72 2.30 2.04
N TYR A 54 2.79 2.09 0.72
CA TYR A 54 3.95 1.45 0.11
C TYR A 54 5.18 2.37 0.10
N SER A 55 5.00 3.68 -0.12
CA SER A 55 6.13 4.63 -0.02
C SER A 55 6.70 4.70 1.40
N THR A 56 5.83 4.65 2.41
CA THR A 56 6.25 4.59 3.82
C THR A 56 7.00 3.29 4.09
N LEU A 57 6.44 2.14 3.68
CA LEU A 57 7.08 0.84 3.84
C LEU A 57 8.47 0.79 3.19
N VAL A 58 8.62 1.24 1.95
CA VAL A 58 9.91 1.24 1.24
C VAL A 58 10.94 2.07 2.01
N ARG A 59 10.55 3.26 2.46
CA ARG A 59 11.42 4.11 3.27
C ARG A 59 11.85 3.42 4.57
N THR A 60 10.88 2.89 5.32
CA THR A 60 11.17 2.21 6.59
C THR A 60 12.03 0.96 6.39
N SER A 61 11.87 0.24 5.28
CA SER A 61 12.69 -0.93 4.94
C SER A 61 14.15 -0.55 4.69
N VAL A 62 14.38 0.56 3.98
CA VAL A 62 15.73 1.09 3.74
C VAL A 62 16.35 1.61 5.05
N ASP A 63 15.58 2.37 5.84
CA ASP A 63 16.02 2.88 7.15
C ASP A 63 16.39 1.72 8.09
N PHE A 64 15.56 0.66 8.12
CA PHE A 64 15.84 -0.55 8.89
C PHE A 64 17.14 -1.21 8.45
N ALA A 65 17.35 -1.43 7.15
CA ALA A 65 18.57 -2.04 6.61
C ALA A 65 19.83 -1.21 6.93
N MET A 66 19.73 0.12 6.97
CA MET A 66 20.84 1.00 7.37
C MET A 66 21.12 0.98 8.88
N GLN A 67 20.07 0.89 9.71
CA GLN A 67 20.18 0.99 11.17
C GLN A 67 20.47 -0.34 11.87
N ILE A 68 20.20 -1.47 11.21
CA ILE A 68 20.22 -2.77 11.87
C ILE A 68 21.60 -3.15 12.43
N GLY A 69 22.69 -2.93 11.69
CA GLY A 69 23.98 -3.38 12.18
C GLY A 69 24.72 -2.45 13.13
N PRO A 70 24.55 -1.10 13.12
CA PRO A 70 24.93 -0.30 14.29
C PRO A 70 24.23 -0.81 15.55
N LEU A 71 22.93 -1.07 15.50
CA LEU A 71 22.14 -1.47 16.66
C LEU A 71 22.53 -2.85 17.21
N ILE A 72 22.92 -3.79 16.35
CA ILE A 72 23.48 -5.09 16.78
C ILE A 72 24.90 -4.93 17.34
N SER A 73 25.65 -3.92 16.89
CA SER A 73 27.03 -3.70 17.34
C SER A 73 27.17 -3.03 18.71
N PHE A 74 26.20 -2.19 19.10
CA PHE A 74 26.21 -1.44 20.36
C PHE A 74 25.40 -2.16 21.44
N GLU A 75 25.87 -3.32 21.93
CA GLU A 75 25.39 -4.03 23.15
C GLU A 75 23.86 -4.08 23.39
N SER A 76 23.04 -3.82 22.37
CA SER A 76 21.61 -3.61 22.51
C SER A 76 21.00 -4.99 22.60
N ARG A 77 20.91 -5.48 23.82
CA ARG A 77 20.33 -6.78 24.11
C ARG A 77 18.89 -6.75 23.66
N ARG A 78 18.51 -7.74 22.85
CA ARG A 78 17.11 -8.04 22.53
C ARG A 78 16.27 -8.15 23.81
N ASP A 79 16.87 -8.64 24.89
CA ASP A 79 16.22 -8.85 26.18
C ASP A 79 15.91 -7.54 26.93
N ASP A 80 16.48 -6.42 26.51
CA ASP A 80 16.09 -5.10 27.00
C ASP A 80 14.91 -4.57 26.16
N PRO A 81 13.67 -4.58 26.70
CA PRO A 81 12.47 -4.16 25.97
C PRO A 81 12.51 -2.71 25.50
N ASP A 82 13.35 -1.88 26.13
CA ASP A 82 13.52 -0.46 25.86
C ASP A 82 14.73 -0.17 24.97
N SER A 83 15.43 -1.21 24.49
CA SER A 83 16.53 -1.04 23.55
C SER A 83 16.05 -0.40 22.24
N GLN A 84 16.92 0.45 21.68
CA GLN A 84 16.69 1.09 20.38
C GLN A 84 16.45 0.06 19.27
N LEU A 85 17.08 -1.12 19.36
CA LEU A 85 16.84 -2.24 18.45
C LEU A 85 15.37 -2.70 18.48
N ASN A 86 14.81 -2.89 19.67
CA ASN A 86 13.41 -3.29 19.83
C ASN A 86 12.44 -2.20 19.36
N GLN A 87 12.78 -0.92 19.58
CA GLN A 87 11.98 0.20 19.06
C GLN A 87 11.95 0.21 17.53
N VAL A 88 13.12 0.13 16.87
CA VAL A 88 13.24 0.10 15.41
C VAL A 88 12.52 -1.12 14.82
N ARG A 89 12.66 -2.29 15.45
CA ARG A 89 11.97 -3.51 15.04
C ARG A 89 10.45 -3.38 15.14
N ARG A 90 9.92 -2.82 16.24
CA ARG A 90 8.47 -2.57 16.40
C ARG A 90 7.93 -1.67 15.30
N THR A 91 8.57 -0.52 15.08
CA THR A 91 8.19 0.41 14.01
C THR A 91 8.19 -0.27 12.65
N TYR A 92 9.20 -1.10 12.37
CA TYR A 92 9.28 -1.81 11.10
C TYR A 92 8.14 -2.82 10.93
N PHE A 93 7.85 -3.62 11.96
CA PHE A 93 6.71 -4.54 11.95
C PHE A 93 5.37 -3.83 11.75
N ASP A 94 5.14 -2.70 12.42
CA ASP A 94 3.91 -1.94 12.26
C ASP A 94 3.70 -1.55 10.78
N GLN A 95 4.75 -1.07 10.11
CA GLN A 95 4.68 -0.72 8.69
C GLN A 95 4.51 -1.93 7.76
N LEU A 96 5.15 -3.06 8.07
CA LEU A 96 4.95 -4.32 7.33
C LEU A 96 3.49 -4.77 7.40
N TYR A 97 2.89 -4.75 8.60
CA TYR A 97 1.50 -5.17 8.79
C TYR A 97 0.49 -4.23 8.14
N GLU A 98 0.70 -2.91 8.23
CA GLU A 98 -0.16 -1.93 7.56
C GLU A 98 -0.18 -2.12 6.04
N ALA A 99 0.98 -2.36 5.43
CA ALA A 99 1.08 -2.57 3.99
C ALA A 99 0.51 -3.94 3.55
N ARG A 100 0.68 -4.98 4.37
CA ARG A 100 0.23 -6.35 4.07
C ARG A 100 -1.25 -6.44 3.74
N PHE A 101 -2.09 -5.61 4.38
CA PHE A 101 -3.53 -5.59 4.17
C PHE A 101 -3.92 -5.15 2.74
N LEU A 102 -3.11 -4.29 2.12
CA LEU A 102 -3.37 -3.75 0.79
C LEU A 102 -2.60 -4.47 -0.32
N ALA A 103 -1.57 -5.23 0.07
CA ALA A 103 -0.60 -5.90 -0.78
C ALA A 103 -1.20 -7.04 -1.60
N GLY A 104 -0.78 -7.12 -2.86
CA GLY A 104 -0.87 -8.31 -3.67
C GLY A 104 0.17 -9.36 -3.28
N ARG A 105 0.19 -10.47 -4.02
CA ARG A 105 0.95 -11.69 -3.65
C ARG A 105 2.46 -11.47 -3.58
N GLU A 106 3.03 -10.72 -4.53
CA GLU A 106 4.47 -10.50 -4.59
C GLU A 106 4.95 -9.64 -3.43
N LEU A 107 4.25 -8.53 -3.15
CA LEU A 107 4.59 -7.67 -2.03
C LEU A 107 4.36 -8.38 -0.69
N GLN A 108 3.32 -9.21 -0.56
CA GLN A 108 3.13 -10.06 0.63
C GLN A 108 4.32 -11.00 0.85
N THR A 109 4.83 -11.62 -0.21
CA THR A 109 5.99 -12.53 -0.10
C THR A 109 7.24 -11.77 0.36
N ALA A 110 7.47 -10.58 -0.18
CA ALA A 110 8.60 -9.73 0.24
C ALA A 110 8.44 -9.25 1.70
N ILE A 111 7.23 -8.91 2.11
CA ILE A 111 6.90 -8.54 3.50
C ILE A 111 7.17 -9.72 4.45
N ASP A 112 6.79 -10.94 4.08
CA ASP A 112 6.99 -12.12 4.92
C ASP A 112 8.48 -12.44 5.11
N GLN A 113 9.28 -12.36 4.05
CA GLN A 113 10.73 -12.51 4.14
C GLN A 113 11.38 -11.44 5.03
N ALA A 114 10.90 -10.19 4.94
CA ALA A 114 11.38 -9.09 5.77
C ALA A 114 10.98 -9.25 7.25
N ALA A 115 9.78 -9.78 7.52
CA ALA A 115 9.29 -10.07 8.86
C ALA A 115 10.13 -11.17 9.51
N ASP A 116 10.38 -12.28 8.79
CA ASP A 116 11.23 -13.38 9.25
C ASP A 116 12.64 -12.90 9.57
N LEU A 117 13.22 -12.06 8.71
CA LEU A 117 14.52 -11.44 8.96
C LEU A 117 14.49 -10.60 10.25
N ALA A 118 13.52 -9.69 10.37
CA ALA A 118 13.40 -8.80 11.52
C ALA A 118 13.20 -9.56 12.84
N GLU A 119 12.49 -10.69 12.82
CA GLU A 119 12.30 -11.54 14.00
C GLU A 119 13.59 -12.20 14.47
N ASN A 120 14.50 -12.52 13.55
CA ASN A 120 15.78 -13.17 13.84
C ASN A 120 16.90 -12.22 14.27
N VAL A 121 16.64 -10.91 14.19
CA VAL A 121 17.61 -9.88 14.57
C VAL A 121 17.83 -9.83 16.08
N GLY A 122 19.10 -9.74 16.48
CA GLY A 122 19.51 -9.72 17.88
C GLY A 122 19.61 -11.09 18.55
N HIS A 123 19.31 -12.19 17.83
CA HIS A 123 19.68 -13.55 18.24
C HIS A 123 21.11 -13.85 17.76
N GLU A 124 22.14 -13.18 18.32
CA GLU A 124 23.53 -13.52 17.96
C GLU A 124 23.86 -14.95 18.47
N PRO A 125 24.10 -15.95 17.59
CA PRO A 125 24.24 -17.35 18.03
C PRO A 125 25.65 -17.76 18.49
N TYR A 126 26.62 -16.85 18.63
CA TYR A 126 28.04 -17.26 18.55
C TYR A 126 28.95 -16.66 19.61
N ASP A 127 29.73 -17.53 20.24
CA ASP A 127 30.72 -17.19 21.27
C ASP A 127 31.96 -16.50 20.68
N ASP A 128 32.31 -16.77 19.41
CA ASP A 128 33.50 -16.21 18.75
C ASP A 128 33.24 -14.86 18.03
N ARG A 129 34.28 -14.03 17.94
CA ARG A 129 34.23 -12.70 17.30
C ARG A 129 34.15 -12.78 15.77
N GLY A 130 34.81 -13.77 15.15
CA GLY A 130 34.82 -13.97 13.70
C GLY A 130 33.44 -14.37 13.19
N GLU A 131 32.83 -15.36 13.82
CA GLU A 131 31.46 -15.82 13.51
C GLU A 131 30.43 -14.69 13.67
N ARG A 132 30.59 -13.83 14.69
CA ARG A 132 29.77 -12.62 14.86
C ARG A 132 29.93 -11.63 13.71
N MET A 133 31.15 -11.41 13.20
CA MET A 133 31.35 -10.52 12.04
C MET A 133 30.74 -11.10 10.76
N GLU A 134 30.91 -12.39 10.50
CA GLU A 134 30.33 -13.04 9.32
C GLU A 134 28.80 -13.03 9.35
N TYR A 135 28.20 -13.32 10.51
CA TYR A 135 26.77 -13.24 10.71
C TYR A 135 26.24 -11.83 10.42
N ARG A 136 26.91 -10.79 10.94
CA ARG A 136 26.53 -9.39 10.69
C ARG A 136 26.60 -9.04 9.21
N HIS A 137 27.68 -9.42 8.52
CA HIS A 137 27.82 -9.13 7.10
C HIS A 137 26.71 -9.79 6.27
N ARG A 138 26.37 -11.05 6.59
CA ARG A 138 25.27 -11.77 5.97
C ARG A 138 23.92 -11.08 6.22
N LEU A 139 23.64 -10.74 7.47
CA LEU A 139 22.40 -10.07 7.87
C LEU A 139 22.20 -8.73 7.15
N TYR A 140 23.27 -7.94 6.99
CA TYR A 140 23.20 -6.71 6.18
C TYR A 140 22.83 -7.01 4.73
N GLY A 141 23.50 -7.99 4.11
CA GLY A 141 23.20 -8.39 2.73
C GLY A 141 21.74 -8.80 2.56
N GLU A 142 21.21 -9.57 3.51
CA GLU A 142 19.82 -10.01 3.54
C GLU A 142 18.84 -8.85 3.77
N ALA A 143 19.16 -7.92 4.67
CA ALA A 143 18.33 -6.72 4.92
C ALA A 143 18.21 -5.84 3.68
N PHE A 144 19.32 -5.58 2.99
CA PHE A 144 19.30 -4.83 1.72
C PHE A 144 18.63 -5.61 0.58
N ALA A 145 18.71 -6.94 0.57
CA ALA A 145 17.95 -7.75 -0.38
C ALA A 145 16.44 -7.63 -0.12
N CYS A 146 15.99 -7.74 1.13
CA CYS A 146 14.58 -7.60 1.50
C CYS A 146 14.05 -6.20 1.18
N ALA A 147 14.79 -5.14 1.54
CA ALA A 147 14.38 -3.77 1.24
C ALA A 147 14.22 -3.52 -0.27
N ARG A 148 15.11 -4.09 -1.10
CA ARG A 148 14.99 -4.03 -2.56
C ARG A 148 13.80 -4.84 -3.08
N ALA A 149 13.58 -6.05 -2.57
CA ALA A 149 12.45 -6.87 -2.97
C ALA A 149 11.11 -6.18 -2.66
N ILE A 150 10.99 -5.54 -1.49
CA ILE A 150 9.84 -4.72 -1.12
C ILE A 150 9.67 -3.55 -2.09
N GLU A 151 10.75 -2.82 -2.41
CA GLU A 151 10.69 -1.72 -3.37
C GLU A 151 10.24 -2.19 -4.76
N GLU A 152 10.83 -3.26 -5.28
CA GLU A 152 10.50 -3.81 -6.60
C GLU A 152 9.03 -4.26 -6.66
N ALA A 153 8.56 -5.00 -5.66
CA ALA A 153 7.17 -5.47 -5.59
C ALA A 153 6.18 -4.32 -5.43
N ALA A 154 6.47 -3.33 -4.56
CA ALA A 154 5.64 -2.15 -4.40
C ALA A 154 5.52 -1.33 -5.69
N ARG A 155 6.63 -1.19 -6.43
CA ARG A 155 6.63 -0.50 -7.72
C ARG A 155 5.82 -1.26 -8.76
N ALA A 156 5.95 -2.58 -8.83
CA ALA A 156 5.18 -3.42 -9.74
C ALA A 156 3.66 -3.27 -9.49
N GLU A 157 3.21 -3.29 -8.24
CA GLU A 157 1.80 -3.10 -7.89
C GLU A 157 1.27 -1.70 -8.21
N LEU A 158 2.14 -0.69 -8.14
CA LEU A 158 1.80 0.69 -8.51
C LEU A 158 1.95 0.98 -10.01
N GLY A 159 2.36 -0.01 -10.82
CA GLY A 159 2.61 0.16 -12.25
C GLY A 159 3.79 1.10 -12.56
N LEU A 160 4.73 1.24 -11.63
CA LEU A 160 5.92 2.06 -11.78
C LEU A 160 7.04 1.27 -12.46
N PRO A 161 7.88 1.90 -13.29
CA PRO A 161 9.00 1.22 -13.93
C PRO A 161 9.99 0.68 -12.89
N PRO A 162 10.72 -0.41 -13.15
CA PRO A 162 11.80 -0.85 -12.26
C PRO A 162 12.87 0.24 -12.11
N ARG A 163 13.52 0.28 -10.95
CA ARG A 163 14.61 1.24 -10.72
C ARG A 163 15.78 0.86 -11.62
N GLU A 164 16.29 1.81 -12.40
CA GLU A 164 17.51 1.58 -13.18
C GLU A 164 18.64 1.21 -12.21
N ARG A 165 19.26 0.04 -12.44
CA ARG A 165 20.49 -0.30 -11.72
C ARG A 165 21.56 0.66 -12.21
N THR A 166 21.85 1.70 -11.43
CA THR A 166 23.11 2.43 -11.60
C THR A 166 24.22 1.40 -11.49
N ARG A 167 24.87 1.10 -12.63
CA ARG A 167 26.11 0.36 -12.66
C ARG A 167 27.16 1.26 -12.02
N GLU A 168 27.44 1.04 -10.74
CA GLU A 168 28.68 1.47 -10.09
C GLU A 168 29.71 0.34 -10.19
#